data_AF-A0A349E8M7-F1
#
_entry.id   AF-A0A349E8M7-F1
#
_cell.length_a   1.000
_cell.length_b   1.000
_cell.length_c   1.000
_cell.angle_alpha   90.00
_cell.angle_beta   90.00
_cell.angle_gamma   90.00
#
_symmetry.space_group_name_H-M   'P 1'
#
loop_
_entity.id
_entity.type
_entity.pdbx_description
1 polymer ?
#
loop_
_entity_poly.entity_id
_entity_poly.type
_entity_poly.pdbx_seq_one_letter_code
_entity_poly.pdbx_strand_id
1 'polypeptide(L)'
;MNNLHRLIKRASLGLLALPLIVLGSMAQANDFPTAAPEEVGVSSDRLQRLSNTMQRYIDSNMLAGTVSLVSRNGKVIHVKSQGWKNKETGEKMTDDSIFVIMSMTKPIVSTALMMLYEEGRFLLTDPITDWIPELEGKQVVIEEGGVNYRKSAHRPITFRHVLSHTAGVDPSREVLTEEELALLPRKATLEETLINRAPLPLSFHPGDDWQYGSSTDYVALLVERISGQPLVDFLQEKILDPLQMHDTSYIVPKDKVDRVAAVYSPSGPNQTIELSRAPEYRETTYFGGVAGLSSTVSDYWRFSQMLLNGGELDGVRLLSPKTINLMISNHSGD
;
A
#
# COMPACT_ATOMS: atom_id res chain seq x y z
N MET A 1 -93.01 18.82 -26.27
CA MET A 1 -91.94 18.21 -27.08
C MET A 1 -90.59 18.57 -26.45
N ASN A 2 -89.91 17.54 -25.93
CA ASN A 2 -88.46 17.36 -25.72
C ASN A 2 -87.66 18.55 -25.15
N ASN A 3 -87.28 18.48 -23.86
CA ASN A 3 -85.99 17.94 -23.36
C ASN A 3 -84.79 18.86 -23.69
N LEU A 4 -84.09 19.39 -22.68
CA LEU A 4 -82.94 18.70 -22.04
C LEU A 4 -82.07 19.67 -21.20
N HIS A 5 -81.99 19.37 -19.89
CA HIS A 5 -80.91 19.49 -18.89
C HIS A 5 -79.89 20.65 -18.94
N ARG A 6 -79.74 21.51 -17.92
CA ARG A 6 -79.32 21.34 -16.50
C ARG A 6 -77.86 20.84 -16.26
N LEU A 7 -77.17 21.68 -15.49
CA LEU A 7 -76.40 21.40 -14.26
C LEU A 7 -74.86 21.55 -14.26
N ILE A 8 -74.49 22.57 -13.49
CA ILE A 8 -73.26 22.86 -12.76
C ILE A 8 -72.63 21.58 -12.15
N LYS A 9 -71.36 21.31 -12.47
CA LYS A 9 -70.56 20.26 -11.84
C LYS A 9 -69.68 20.83 -10.73
N ARG A 10 -69.70 20.10 -9.60
CA ARG A 10 -68.87 20.25 -8.40
C ARG A 10 -67.41 19.95 -8.69
N ALA A 11 -66.51 20.71 -8.05
CA ALA A 11 -65.08 20.46 -8.03
C ALA A 11 -64.74 19.29 -7.09
N SER A 12 -63.90 18.37 -7.57
CA SER A 12 -63.31 17.28 -6.79
C SER A 12 -61.80 17.49 -6.79
N LEU A 13 -61.20 17.70 -5.62
CA LEU A 13 -59.74 17.64 -5.42
C LEU A 13 -59.28 16.19 -5.62
N GLY A 14 -58.41 15.95 -6.60
CA GLY A 14 -57.64 14.71 -6.71
C GLY A 14 -56.20 14.97 -6.23
N LEU A 15 -55.81 14.35 -5.11
CA LEU A 15 -54.40 14.24 -4.71
C LEU A 15 -53.68 13.32 -5.71
N LEU A 16 -52.72 13.86 -6.45
CA LEU A 16 -51.74 13.07 -7.22
C LEU A 16 -50.57 12.74 -6.28
N ALA A 17 -50.48 11.48 -5.86
CA ALA A 17 -49.29 10.95 -5.21
C ALA A 17 -48.22 10.70 -6.29
N LEU A 18 -47.16 11.52 -6.32
CA LEU A 18 -45.95 11.21 -7.07
C LEU A 18 -45.18 10.09 -6.35
N PRO A 19 -44.69 9.06 -7.06
CA PRO A 19 -43.79 8.10 -6.45
C PRO A 19 -42.44 8.80 -6.21
N LEU A 20 -42.02 8.86 -4.95
CA LEU A 20 -40.64 9.18 -4.59
C LEU A 20 -39.77 8.05 -5.14
N ILE A 21 -39.06 8.31 -6.23
CA ILE A 21 -37.95 7.46 -6.65
C ILE A 21 -36.82 7.73 -5.67
N VAL A 22 -36.72 6.90 -4.64
CA VAL A 22 -35.53 6.82 -3.81
C VAL A 22 -34.45 6.23 -4.70
N LEU A 23 -33.63 7.09 -5.30
CA LEU A 23 -32.33 6.71 -5.83
C LEU A 23 -31.49 6.29 -4.62
N GLY A 24 -31.58 5.01 -4.28
CA GLY A 24 -30.60 4.41 -3.39
C GLY A 24 -29.23 4.63 -4.01
N SER A 25 -28.30 5.18 -3.24
CA SER A 25 -26.88 5.16 -3.60
C SER A 25 -26.52 3.71 -3.85
N MET A 26 -26.38 3.33 -5.12
CA MET A 26 -25.66 2.12 -5.45
C MET A 26 -24.25 2.36 -4.95
N ALA A 27 -23.90 1.72 -3.82
CA ALA A 27 -22.51 1.51 -3.49
C ALA A 27 -21.85 1.02 -4.79
N GLN A 28 -20.78 1.68 -5.24
CA GLN A 28 -20.05 1.22 -6.41
C GLN A 28 -19.74 -0.26 -6.16
N ALA A 29 -20.36 -1.13 -6.95
CA ALA A 29 -20.07 -2.54 -6.89
C ALA A 29 -18.57 -2.65 -7.14
N ASN A 30 -17.89 -3.41 -6.30
CA ASN A 30 -16.49 -3.71 -6.55
C ASN A 30 -16.39 -4.37 -7.95
N ASP A 31 -15.79 -3.66 -8.91
CA ASP A 31 -15.78 -4.01 -10.35
C ASP A 31 -14.82 -5.17 -10.70
N PHE A 32 -14.66 -6.14 -9.79
CA PHE A 32 -13.89 -7.34 -10.08
C PHE A 32 -14.77 -8.44 -10.68
N PRO A 33 -14.22 -9.28 -11.56
CA PRO A 33 -14.86 -10.52 -11.96
C PRO A 33 -15.08 -11.43 -10.75
N THR A 34 -16.31 -11.90 -10.53
CA THR A 34 -16.66 -12.85 -9.46
C THR A 34 -16.94 -14.25 -9.99
N ALA A 35 -16.85 -15.27 -9.13
CA ALA A 35 -17.24 -16.65 -9.40
C ALA A 35 -17.69 -17.34 -8.11
N ALA A 36 -18.45 -18.43 -8.22
CA ALA A 36 -18.65 -19.31 -7.07
C ALA A 36 -17.33 -20.01 -6.71
N PRO A 37 -17.03 -20.26 -5.42
CA PRO A 37 -15.79 -20.95 -5.02
C PRO A 37 -15.57 -22.27 -5.78
N GLU A 38 -16.63 -23.05 -5.97
CA GLU A 38 -16.58 -24.37 -6.61
C GLU A 38 -16.15 -24.29 -8.08
N GLU A 39 -16.50 -23.21 -8.79
CA GLU A 39 -16.14 -23.01 -10.21
C GLU A 39 -14.63 -22.87 -10.43
N VAL A 40 -13.90 -22.44 -9.40
CA VAL A 40 -12.43 -22.33 -9.41
C VAL A 40 -11.77 -23.39 -8.52
N GLY A 41 -12.50 -24.45 -8.16
CA GLY A 41 -11.98 -25.58 -7.40
C GLY A 41 -11.69 -25.27 -5.93
N VAL A 42 -12.48 -24.39 -5.31
CA VAL A 42 -12.43 -24.05 -3.87
C VAL A 42 -13.73 -24.47 -3.21
N SER A 43 -13.66 -25.01 -1.99
CA SER A 43 -14.86 -25.39 -1.22
C SER A 43 -15.40 -24.20 -0.44
N SER A 44 -16.68 -23.86 -0.65
CA SER A 44 -17.38 -22.82 0.12
C SER A 44 -17.37 -23.10 1.62
N ASP A 45 -17.62 -24.35 2.03
CA ASP A 45 -17.59 -24.76 3.45
C ASP A 45 -16.22 -24.52 4.11
N ARG A 46 -15.13 -24.76 3.37
CA ARG A 46 -13.78 -24.49 3.87
C ARG A 46 -13.48 -23.00 3.87
N LEU A 47 -13.93 -22.27 2.85
CA LEU A 47 -13.72 -20.82 2.74
C LEU A 47 -14.42 -20.07 3.88
N GLN A 48 -15.59 -20.53 4.31
CA GLN A 48 -16.32 -19.99 5.47
C GLN A 48 -15.50 -20.00 6.77
N ARG A 49 -14.51 -20.89 6.90
CA ARG A 49 -13.60 -20.92 8.06
C ARG A 49 -12.77 -19.64 8.19
N LEU A 50 -12.47 -18.95 7.09
CA LEU A 50 -11.80 -17.65 7.10
C LEU A 50 -12.66 -16.63 7.84
N SER A 51 -13.92 -16.45 7.43
CA SER A 51 -14.85 -15.52 8.08
C SER A 51 -15.07 -15.84 9.55
N ASN A 52 -15.24 -17.11 9.88
CA ASN A 52 -15.42 -17.54 11.26
C ASN A 52 -14.17 -17.25 12.10
N THR A 53 -12.97 -17.35 11.51
CA THR A 53 -11.71 -17.06 12.21
C THR A 53 -11.53 -15.56 12.42
N MET A 54 -11.80 -14.73 11.41
CA MET A 54 -11.78 -13.28 11.57
C MET A 54 -12.80 -12.83 12.63
N GLN A 55 -13.99 -13.43 12.65
CA GLN A 55 -14.99 -13.15 13.68
C GLN A 55 -14.46 -13.46 15.09
N ARG A 56 -13.79 -14.61 15.28
CA ARG A 56 -13.22 -14.95 16.61
C ARG A 56 -12.20 -13.94 17.09
N TYR A 57 -11.36 -13.39 16.20
CA TYR A 57 -10.42 -12.33 16.58
C TYR A 57 -11.12 -11.03 16.96
N ILE A 58 -12.23 -10.70 16.31
CA ILE A 58 -13.06 -9.54 16.65
C ILE A 58 -13.76 -9.75 18.01
N ASP A 59 -14.40 -10.91 18.20
CA ASP A 59 -15.09 -11.28 19.45
C ASP A 59 -14.12 -11.32 20.64
N SER A 60 -12.87 -11.72 20.41
CA SER A 60 -11.80 -11.77 21.42
C SER A 60 -11.08 -10.43 21.61
N ASN A 61 -11.55 -9.35 20.98
CA ASN A 61 -10.95 -8.02 21.02
C ASN A 61 -9.46 -7.98 20.60
N MET A 62 -9.06 -8.83 19.66
CA MET A 62 -7.72 -8.83 19.07
C MET A 62 -7.68 -8.06 17.74
N LEU A 63 -8.83 -7.84 17.11
CA LEU A 63 -9.02 -7.00 15.93
C LEU A 63 -10.29 -6.16 16.10
N ALA A 64 -10.31 -4.92 15.60
CA ALA A 64 -11.52 -4.11 15.58
C ALA A 64 -12.46 -4.55 14.44
N GLY A 65 -11.90 -4.78 13.26
CA GLY A 65 -12.64 -5.20 12.08
C GLY A 65 -11.69 -5.69 11.00
N THR A 66 -12.26 -6.30 9.96
CA THR A 66 -11.51 -6.86 8.84
C THR A 66 -12.29 -6.69 7.56
N VAL A 67 -11.58 -6.49 6.45
CA VAL A 67 -12.08 -6.79 5.10
C VAL A 67 -11.18 -7.89 4.56
N SER A 68 -11.78 -9.01 4.14
CA SER A 68 -11.04 -10.16 3.61
C SER A 68 -11.48 -10.43 2.18
N LEU A 69 -10.52 -10.58 1.27
CA LEU A 69 -10.77 -10.91 -0.13
C LEU A 69 -9.95 -12.14 -0.53
N VAL A 70 -10.58 -13.09 -1.21
CA VAL A 70 -9.89 -14.24 -1.84
C VAL A 70 -10.27 -14.29 -3.32
N SER A 71 -9.24 -14.42 -4.16
CA SER A 71 -9.41 -14.63 -5.59
C SER A 71 -8.62 -15.83 -6.07
N ARG A 72 -9.09 -16.47 -7.14
CA ARG A 72 -8.42 -17.57 -7.81
C ARG A 72 -8.75 -17.54 -9.29
N ASN A 73 -7.76 -17.80 -10.14
CA ASN A 73 -7.91 -17.74 -11.60
C ASN A 73 -8.51 -16.41 -12.09
N GLY A 74 -8.12 -15.29 -11.47
CA GLY A 74 -8.63 -13.95 -11.81
C GLY A 74 -10.09 -13.70 -11.40
N LYS A 75 -10.72 -14.60 -10.62
CA LYS A 75 -12.09 -14.46 -10.12
C LYS A 75 -12.10 -14.30 -8.61
N VAL A 76 -12.78 -13.28 -8.13
CA VAL A 76 -13.03 -13.07 -6.69
C VAL A 76 -14.14 -14.01 -6.24
N ILE A 77 -13.83 -14.81 -5.21
CA ILE A 77 -14.73 -15.85 -4.69
C ILE A 77 -15.16 -15.61 -3.23
N HIS A 78 -14.57 -14.60 -2.59
CA HIS A 78 -14.92 -14.17 -1.25
C HIS A 78 -14.52 -12.71 -1.09
N VAL A 79 -15.47 -11.89 -0.63
CA VAL A 79 -15.23 -10.57 -0.07
C VAL A 79 -16.11 -10.45 1.15
N LYS A 80 -15.53 -10.09 2.30
CA LYS A 80 -16.32 -9.92 3.51
C LYS A 80 -15.72 -8.91 4.47
N SER A 81 -16.55 -7.91 4.79
CA SER A 81 -16.35 -6.97 5.88
C SER A 81 -16.97 -7.46 7.19
N GLN A 82 -16.22 -7.36 8.28
CA GLN A 82 -16.66 -7.76 9.63
C GLN A 82 -16.15 -6.75 10.67
N GLY A 83 -16.92 -6.56 11.75
CA GLY A 83 -16.54 -5.70 12.87
C GLY A 83 -16.66 -4.21 12.57
N TRP A 84 -15.73 -3.42 13.10
CA TRP A 84 -15.76 -1.97 13.08
C TRP A 84 -14.58 -1.39 12.32
N LYS A 85 -14.86 -0.39 11.48
CA LYS A 85 -13.83 0.51 10.93
C LYS A 85 -13.33 1.45 12.02
N ASN A 86 -14.22 1.84 12.94
CA ASN A 86 -13.89 2.57 14.15
C ASN A 86 -14.80 2.07 15.29
N LYS A 87 -14.19 1.34 16.22
CA LYS A 87 -14.86 0.72 17.36
C LYS A 87 -15.35 1.74 18.39
N GLU A 88 -14.63 2.84 18.57
CA GLU A 88 -14.93 3.90 19.53
C GLU A 88 -16.19 4.67 19.15
N THR A 89 -16.41 4.87 17.85
CA THR A 89 -17.59 5.54 17.29
C THR A 89 -18.70 4.55 16.89
N GLY A 90 -18.42 3.25 16.89
CA GLY A 90 -19.35 2.20 16.50
C GLY A 90 -19.56 2.09 14.98
N GLU A 91 -18.73 2.74 14.18
CA GLU A 91 -18.81 2.71 12.72
C GLU A 91 -18.40 1.33 12.19
N LYS A 92 -19.30 0.73 11.41
CA LYS A 92 -19.10 -0.61 10.84
C LYS A 92 -18.02 -0.60 9.76
N MET A 93 -17.33 -1.72 9.65
CA MET A 93 -16.45 -2.00 8.53
C MET A 93 -17.27 -2.19 7.25
N THR A 94 -16.78 -1.65 6.13
CA THR A 94 -17.37 -1.77 4.79
C THR A 94 -16.32 -2.20 3.77
N ASP A 95 -16.74 -2.80 2.66
CA ASP A 95 -15.82 -3.39 1.66
C ASP A 95 -14.92 -2.34 1.00
N ASP A 96 -15.36 -1.08 1.00
CA ASP A 96 -14.67 0.08 0.47
C ASP A 96 -13.86 0.86 1.53
N SER A 97 -13.68 0.31 2.73
CA SER A 97 -12.90 0.99 3.78
C SER A 97 -11.43 1.14 3.35
N ILE A 98 -10.86 2.32 3.62
CA ILE A 98 -9.48 2.68 3.30
C ILE A 98 -8.58 2.32 4.49
N PHE A 99 -7.50 1.61 4.22
CA PHE A 99 -6.50 1.21 5.21
C PHE A 99 -5.17 1.89 4.94
N VAL A 100 -4.46 2.29 5.99
CA VAL A 100 -3.05 2.64 5.87
C VAL A 100 -2.25 1.34 5.75
N ILE A 101 -1.72 1.08 4.55
CA ILE A 101 -1.20 -0.24 4.19
C ILE A 101 0.27 -0.44 4.55
N MET A 102 0.92 0.60 5.10
CA MET A 102 2.29 0.52 5.64
C MET A 102 3.26 -0.10 4.61
N SER A 103 3.91 -1.20 4.96
CA SER A 103 4.94 -1.85 4.14
C SER A 103 4.45 -2.43 2.81
N MET A 104 3.14 -2.56 2.62
CA MET A 104 2.54 -2.87 1.32
C MET A 104 2.71 -1.71 0.30
N THR A 105 3.27 -0.57 0.71
CA THR A 105 3.76 0.48 -0.21
C THR A 105 4.95 -0.02 -1.05
N LYS A 106 5.82 -0.86 -0.48
CA LYS A 106 7.09 -1.28 -1.10
C LYS A 106 6.91 -1.93 -2.48
N PRO A 107 6.01 -2.91 -2.67
CA PRO A 107 5.84 -3.52 -3.98
C PRO A 107 5.40 -2.54 -5.07
N ILE A 108 4.58 -1.54 -4.73
CA ILE A 108 4.10 -0.52 -5.66
C ILE A 108 5.28 0.37 -6.11
N VAL A 109 6.07 0.88 -5.16
CA VAL A 109 7.23 1.73 -5.46
C VAL A 109 8.34 0.94 -6.17
N SER A 110 8.57 -0.32 -5.80
CA SER A 110 9.49 -1.21 -6.54
C SER A 110 9.02 -1.47 -7.96
N THR A 111 7.71 -1.60 -8.21
CA THR A 111 7.15 -1.71 -9.56
C THR A 111 7.46 -0.46 -10.38
N ALA A 112 7.31 0.74 -9.81
CA ALA A 112 7.66 1.99 -10.47
C ALA A 112 9.13 2.03 -10.89
N LEU A 113 10.05 1.63 -10.00
CA LEU A 113 11.46 1.56 -10.34
C LEU A 113 11.75 0.53 -11.44
N MET A 114 11.06 -0.62 -11.42
CA MET A 114 11.21 -1.64 -12.47
C MET A 114 10.61 -1.24 -13.82
N MET A 115 9.65 -0.31 -13.88
CA MET A 115 9.20 0.28 -15.14
C MET A 115 10.34 1.08 -15.80
N LEU A 116 11.07 1.87 -15.00
CA LEU A 116 12.25 2.62 -15.46
C LEU A 116 13.40 1.69 -15.86
N TYR A 117 13.51 0.51 -15.24
CA TYR A 117 14.42 -0.56 -15.68
C TYR A 117 14.07 -1.06 -17.10
N GLU A 118 12.78 -1.32 -17.40
CA GLU A 118 12.36 -1.75 -18.75
C GLU A 118 12.58 -0.65 -19.81
N GLU A 119 12.54 0.61 -19.41
CA GLU A 119 12.91 1.75 -20.27
C GLU A 119 14.43 1.88 -20.53
N GLY A 120 15.24 0.99 -19.94
CA GLY A 120 16.69 0.97 -20.11
C GLY A 120 17.41 2.12 -19.40
N ARG A 121 16.83 2.68 -18.33
CA ARG A 121 17.40 3.81 -17.59
C ARG A 121 18.59 3.42 -16.70
N PHE A 122 18.63 2.17 -16.25
CA PHE A 122 19.68 1.62 -15.40
C PHE A 122 19.73 0.09 -15.53
N LEU A 123 20.82 -0.51 -15.08
CA LEU A 123 20.94 -1.95 -14.83
C LEU A 123 20.88 -2.22 -13.33
N LEU A 124 20.38 -3.40 -12.95
CA LEU A 124 20.31 -3.80 -11.53
C LEU A 124 21.68 -3.83 -10.82
N THR A 125 22.77 -3.92 -11.58
CA THR A 125 24.15 -3.93 -11.09
C THR A 125 24.77 -2.54 -11.00
N ASP A 126 24.12 -1.52 -11.56
CA ASP A 126 24.64 -0.15 -11.52
C ASP A 126 24.66 0.35 -10.08
N PRO A 127 25.67 1.15 -9.71
CA PRO A 127 25.70 1.76 -8.39
C PRO A 127 24.65 2.87 -8.30
N ILE A 128 23.93 2.93 -7.17
CA ILE A 128 22.92 3.99 -6.98
C ILE A 128 23.56 5.37 -6.77
N THR A 129 24.88 5.43 -6.56
CA THR A 129 25.66 6.68 -6.43
C THR A 129 25.63 7.53 -7.69
N ASP A 130 25.39 6.92 -8.85
CA ASP A 130 25.23 7.67 -10.11
C ASP A 130 23.99 8.59 -10.07
N TRP A 131 23.02 8.30 -9.20
CA TRP A 131 21.83 9.13 -8.94
C TRP A 131 21.81 9.74 -7.53
N ILE A 132 22.51 9.15 -6.57
CA ILE A 132 22.61 9.61 -5.17
C ILE A 132 24.09 9.74 -4.78
N PRO A 133 24.82 10.72 -5.34
CA PRO A 133 26.26 10.87 -5.12
C PRO A 133 26.63 11.12 -3.66
N GLU A 134 25.68 11.56 -2.83
CA GLU A 134 25.86 11.71 -1.39
C GLU A 134 26.20 10.38 -0.69
N LEU A 135 25.93 9.23 -1.32
CA LEU A 135 26.28 7.90 -0.83
C LEU A 135 27.67 7.43 -1.24
N GLU A 136 28.47 8.22 -1.95
CA GLU A 136 29.85 7.84 -2.27
C GLU A 136 30.69 7.60 -1.01
N GLY A 137 31.64 6.66 -1.09
CA GLY A 137 32.61 6.42 -0.01
C GLY A 137 32.03 5.84 1.29
N LYS A 138 30.86 5.17 1.24
CA LYS A 138 30.25 4.52 2.42
C LYS A 138 31.27 3.74 3.26
N GLN A 139 31.23 3.99 4.56
CA GLN A 139 31.87 3.12 5.54
C GLN A 139 30.88 2.04 6.00
N VAL A 140 31.41 0.97 6.57
CA VAL A 140 30.69 -0.16 7.15
C VAL A 140 31.18 -0.36 8.58
N VAL A 141 30.27 -0.72 9.48
CA VAL A 141 30.60 -1.14 10.84
C VAL A 141 31.08 -2.58 10.82
N ILE A 142 32.29 -2.81 11.33
CA ILE A 142 32.86 -4.14 11.50
C ILE A 142 33.20 -4.35 12.98
N GLU A 143 32.66 -5.40 13.58
CA GLU A 143 33.00 -5.80 14.95
C GLU A 143 34.21 -6.73 14.94
N GLU A 144 35.29 -6.32 15.61
CA GLU A 144 36.49 -7.14 15.79
C GLU A 144 36.91 -7.08 17.26
N GLY A 145 36.86 -8.22 17.96
CA GLY A 145 37.28 -8.32 19.36
C GLY A 145 36.41 -7.50 20.33
N GLY A 146 35.12 -7.35 20.05
CA GLY A 146 34.18 -6.55 20.86
C GLY A 146 34.31 -5.04 20.65
N VAL A 147 35.06 -4.59 19.64
CA VAL A 147 35.23 -3.19 19.26
C VAL A 147 34.69 -2.97 17.86
N ASN A 148 33.92 -1.90 17.68
CA ASN A 148 33.37 -1.50 16.39
C ASN A 148 34.35 -0.58 15.65
N TYR A 149 34.71 -0.96 14.42
CA TYR A 149 35.53 -0.18 13.51
C TYR A 149 34.71 0.33 12.32
N ARG A 150 35.14 1.45 11.74
CA ARG A 150 34.66 1.91 10.44
C ARG A 150 35.65 1.47 9.37
N LYS A 151 35.19 0.67 8.41
CA LYS A 151 35.98 0.26 7.24
C LYS A 151 35.27 0.68 5.97
N SER A 152 36.02 0.99 4.91
CA SER A 152 35.40 1.35 3.63
C SER A 152 34.62 0.17 3.07
N ALA A 153 33.43 0.43 2.53
CA ALA A 153 32.65 -0.59 1.84
C ALA A 153 33.46 -1.10 0.64
N HIS A 154 33.64 -2.41 0.54
CA HIS A 154 34.41 -3.01 -0.56
C HIS A 154 33.68 -2.98 -1.92
N ARG A 155 32.43 -2.51 -1.95
CA ARG A 155 31.62 -2.31 -3.17
C ARG A 155 30.51 -1.28 -2.91
N PRO A 156 30.06 -0.55 -3.94
CA PRO A 156 28.96 0.39 -3.82
C PRO A 156 27.61 -0.31 -3.60
N ILE A 157 26.63 0.44 -3.12
CA ILE A 157 25.22 0.01 -3.10
C ILE A 157 24.69 0.01 -4.54
N THR A 158 24.01 -1.05 -4.96
CA THR A 158 23.43 -1.17 -6.30
C THR A 158 21.90 -1.13 -6.24
N PHE A 159 21.24 -0.96 -7.39
CA PHE A 159 19.79 -1.07 -7.51
C PHE A 159 19.26 -2.39 -6.97
N ARG A 160 19.95 -3.50 -7.27
CA ARG A 160 19.61 -4.83 -6.72
C ARG A 160 19.59 -4.79 -5.20
N HIS A 161 20.61 -4.22 -4.58
CA HIS A 161 20.73 -4.21 -3.12
C HIS A 161 19.58 -3.46 -2.42
N VAL A 162 19.13 -2.34 -2.97
CA VAL A 162 18.01 -1.58 -2.37
C VAL A 162 16.66 -2.26 -2.61
N LEU A 163 16.50 -2.96 -3.73
CA LEU A 163 15.30 -3.76 -4.05
C LEU A 163 15.22 -5.06 -3.24
N SER A 164 16.36 -5.67 -2.88
CA SER A 164 16.44 -6.95 -2.17
C SER A 164 16.71 -6.85 -0.67
N HIS A 165 16.78 -5.64 -0.10
CA HIS A 165 17.14 -5.42 1.31
C HIS A 165 18.54 -5.93 1.70
N THR A 166 19.49 -5.88 0.76
CA THR A 166 20.89 -6.28 1.00
C THR A 166 21.85 -5.08 0.91
N ALA A 167 21.35 -3.85 1.13
CA ALA A 167 22.14 -2.63 1.01
C ALA A 167 23.00 -2.30 2.26
N GLY A 168 22.74 -2.94 3.40
CA GLY A 168 23.42 -2.64 4.67
C GLY A 168 22.99 -1.34 5.34
N VAL A 169 21.88 -0.71 4.91
CA VAL A 169 21.38 0.53 5.53
C VAL A 169 20.77 0.25 6.91
N ASP A 170 20.55 1.31 7.70
CA ASP A 170 20.03 1.26 9.08
C ASP A 170 20.96 0.55 10.09
N PRO A 171 22.15 1.11 10.34
CA PRO A 171 23.03 0.64 11.40
C PRO A 171 22.35 0.68 12.77
N SER A 172 22.70 -0.28 13.64
CA SER A 172 22.23 -0.29 15.03
C SER A 172 22.59 1.01 15.74
N ARG A 173 21.67 1.56 16.54
CA ARG A 173 21.93 2.77 17.34
C ARG A 173 23.08 2.58 18.33
N GLU A 174 23.32 1.34 18.75
CA GLU A 174 24.36 0.99 19.73
C GLU A 174 25.78 1.15 19.18
N VAL A 175 25.93 1.11 17.85
CA VAL A 175 27.24 1.22 17.19
C VAL A 175 27.53 2.61 16.63
N LEU A 176 26.59 3.56 16.78
CA LEU A 176 26.69 4.92 16.27
C LEU A 176 27.28 5.89 17.30
N THR A 177 28.01 6.90 16.81
CA THR A 177 28.45 8.03 17.62
C THR A 177 27.30 8.99 17.95
N GLU A 178 27.49 9.90 18.91
CA GLU A 178 26.48 10.94 19.21
C GLU A 178 26.17 11.83 17.99
N GLU A 179 27.18 12.16 17.19
CA GLU A 179 27.03 12.94 15.95
C GLU A 179 26.22 12.17 14.90
N GLU A 180 26.49 10.88 14.71
CA GLU A 180 25.73 10.00 13.81
C GLU A 180 24.27 9.83 14.29
N LEU A 181 24.05 9.66 15.59
CA LEU A 181 22.71 9.58 16.18
C LEU A 181 21.87 10.84 15.92
N ALA A 182 22.49 12.02 15.88
CA ALA A 182 21.83 13.28 15.56
C ALA A 182 21.34 13.37 14.10
N LEU A 183 21.82 12.48 13.21
CA LEU A 183 21.38 12.40 11.81
C LEU A 183 20.12 11.53 11.62
N LEU A 184 19.75 10.71 12.61
CA LEU A 184 18.64 9.78 12.52
C LEU A 184 17.24 10.42 12.44
N PRO A 185 16.93 11.56 13.08
CA PRO A 185 15.59 12.14 13.00
C PRO A 185 15.16 12.45 11.55
N ARG A 186 13.88 12.21 11.26
CA ARG A 186 13.25 12.51 9.97
C ARG A 186 13.25 14.02 9.71
N LYS A 187 13.54 14.43 8.46
CA LYS A 187 13.41 15.80 7.95
C LYS A 187 12.04 16.01 7.28
N ALA A 188 11.82 17.17 6.64
CA ALA A 188 10.51 17.50 6.07
C ALA A 188 10.18 16.62 4.85
N THR A 189 11.19 16.28 4.05
CA THR A 189 11.03 15.42 2.87
C THR A 189 11.83 14.12 3.00
N LEU A 190 11.51 13.16 2.13
CA LEU A 190 12.25 11.90 2.00
C LEU A 190 13.71 12.17 1.61
N GLU A 191 13.90 12.98 0.56
CA GLU A 191 15.22 13.34 0.05
C GLU A 191 16.10 13.98 1.13
N GLU A 192 15.60 15.00 1.84
CA GLU A 192 16.32 15.65 2.93
C GLU A 192 16.74 14.65 4.02
N THR A 193 15.88 13.67 4.31
CA THR A 193 16.17 12.64 5.30
C THR A 193 17.26 11.69 4.84
N LEU A 194 17.21 11.24 3.58
CA LEU A 194 18.23 10.34 3.03
C LEU A 194 19.57 11.05 2.86
N ILE A 195 19.59 12.29 2.37
CA ILE A 195 20.81 13.10 2.26
C ILE A 195 21.42 13.35 3.64
N ASN A 196 20.60 13.72 4.64
CA ASN A 196 21.09 13.95 6.00
C ASN A 196 21.67 12.67 6.63
N ARG A 197 21.15 11.49 6.26
CA ARG A 197 21.62 10.19 6.73
C ARG A 197 22.75 9.60 5.88
N ALA A 198 23.10 10.21 4.76
CA ALA A 198 24.13 9.70 3.86
C ALA A 198 25.50 9.47 4.53
N PRO A 199 25.94 10.28 5.54
CA PRO A 199 27.18 10.02 6.27
C PRO A 199 27.17 8.78 7.17
N LEU A 200 26.01 8.22 7.52
CA LEU A 200 25.93 7.06 8.42
C LEU A 200 26.66 5.84 7.83
N PRO A 201 27.33 5.01 8.64
CA PRO A 201 27.90 3.77 8.15
C PRO A 201 26.81 2.76 7.78
N LEU A 202 27.19 1.72 7.05
CA LEU A 202 26.36 0.55 6.80
C LEU A 202 26.55 -0.50 7.90
N SER A 203 25.53 -1.32 8.17
CA SER A 203 25.58 -2.47 9.08
C SER A 203 26.49 -3.59 8.57
N PHE A 204 26.52 -3.79 7.26
CA PHE A 204 27.31 -4.81 6.57
C PHE A 204 27.63 -4.31 5.15
N HIS A 205 28.56 -4.99 4.48
CA HIS A 205 28.90 -4.61 3.12
C HIS A 205 27.75 -4.91 2.15
N PRO A 206 27.43 -4.03 1.18
CA PRO A 206 26.32 -4.25 0.27
C PRO A 206 26.40 -5.62 -0.43
N GLY A 207 25.35 -6.43 -0.30
CA GLY A 207 25.24 -7.77 -0.87
C GLY A 207 25.74 -8.91 0.03
N ASP A 208 26.39 -8.64 1.17
CA ASP A 208 26.92 -9.69 2.05
C ASP A 208 25.88 -10.26 3.03
N ASP A 209 24.80 -9.53 3.32
CA ASP A 209 23.75 -9.95 4.25
C ASP A 209 22.38 -9.36 3.85
N TRP A 210 21.33 -9.77 4.56
CA TRP A 210 19.95 -9.28 4.40
C TRP A 210 19.46 -8.60 5.68
N GLN A 211 18.96 -7.37 5.54
CA GLN A 211 18.33 -6.64 6.64
C GLN A 211 17.14 -5.84 6.14
N TYR A 212 15.96 -6.17 6.66
CA TYR A 212 14.77 -5.38 6.44
C TYR A 212 14.90 -3.98 7.04
N GLY A 213 14.53 -2.96 6.28
CA GLY A 213 14.73 -1.57 6.68
C GLY A 213 14.31 -0.55 5.62
N SER A 214 15.02 0.58 5.60
CA SER A 214 14.79 1.77 4.80
C SER A 214 15.28 1.65 3.36
N SER A 215 15.72 0.48 2.90
CA SER A 215 16.21 0.29 1.52
C SER A 215 15.23 0.77 0.45
N THR A 216 13.93 0.60 0.68
CA THR A 216 12.87 1.03 -0.25
C THR A 216 12.58 2.53 -0.23
N ASP A 217 13.03 3.26 0.80
CA ASP A 217 13.05 4.73 0.75
C ASP A 217 14.05 5.23 -0.31
N TYR A 218 15.18 4.53 -0.52
CA TYR A 218 16.08 4.84 -1.63
C TYR A 218 15.44 4.50 -2.99
N VAL A 219 14.65 3.42 -3.08
CA VAL A 219 13.87 3.08 -4.29
C VAL A 219 12.93 4.23 -4.66
N ALA A 220 12.21 4.80 -3.69
CA ALA A 220 11.34 5.96 -3.89
C ALA A 220 12.12 7.18 -4.43
N LEU A 221 13.24 7.55 -3.80
CA LEU A 221 14.07 8.66 -4.26
C LEU A 221 14.67 8.42 -5.66
N LEU A 222 15.05 7.17 -5.97
CA LEU A 222 15.56 6.80 -7.29
C LEU A 222 14.49 6.97 -8.37
N VAL A 223 13.24 6.62 -8.10
CA VAL A 223 12.13 6.88 -9.04
C VAL A 223 12.04 8.38 -9.36
N GLU A 224 12.09 9.24 -8.35
CA GLU A 224 12.05 10.70 -8.55
C GLU A 224 13.25 11.20 -9.34
N ARG A 225 14.47 10.84 -8.93
CA ARG A 225 15.70 11.32 -9.58
C ARG A 225 15.88 10.79 -11.01
N ILE A 226 15.42 9.58 -11.31
CA ILE A 226 15.52 8.98 -12.66
C ILE A 226 14.43 9.52 -13.59
N SER A 227 13.19 9.64 -13.11
CA SER A 227 12.07 10.10 -13.93
C SER A 227 12.01 11.61 -14.09
N GLY A 228 12.57 12.36 -13.14
CA GLY A 228 12.40 13.81 -13.04
C GLY A 228 10.99 14.24 -12.61
N GLN A 229 10.17 13.31 -12.12
CA GLN A 229 8.80 13.54 -11.65
C GLN A 229 8.69 13.31 -10.13
N PRO A 230 7.84 14.05 -9.40
CA PRO A 230 7.51 13.70 -8.02
C PRO A 230 6.94 12.28 -7.90
N LEU A 231 7.28 11.57 -6.82
CA LEU A 231 6.90 10.15 -6.66
C LEU A 231 5.38 9.97 -6.74
N VAL A 232 4.62 10.84 -6.07
CA VAL A 232 3.16 10.75 -6.03
C VAL A 232 2.57 10.86 -7.44
N ASP A 233 3.09 11.77 -8.26
CA ASP A 233 2.63 11.98 -9.63
C ASP A 233 3.01 10.79 -10.52
N PHE A 234 4.24 10.28 -10.40
CA PHE A 234 4.67 9.10 -11.14
C PHE A 234 3.82 7.88 -10.80
N LEU A 235 3.58 7.61 -9.51
CA LEU A 235 2.74 6.47 -9.10
C LEU A 235 1.31 6.65 -9.62
N GLN A 236 0.74 7.86 -9.49
CA GLN A 236 -0.61 8.15 -9.96
C GLN A 236 -0.74 7.89 -11.47
N GLU A 237 0.13 8.52 -12.27
CA GLU A 237 0.07 8.47 -13.74
C GLU A 237 0.42 7.09 -14.30
N LYS A 238 1.45 6.43 -13.74
CA LYS A 238 2.04 5.23 -14.33
C LYS A 238 1.48 3.93 -13.76
N ILE A 239 0.88 3.94 -12.57
CA ILE A 239 0.43 2.72 -11.88
C ILE A 239 -1.03 2.83 -11.44
N LEU A 240 -1.37 3.83 -10.63
CA LEU A 240 -2.67 3.86 -9.95
C LEU A 240 -3.81 4.16 -10.93
N ASP A 241 -3.69 5.18 -11.78
CA ASP A 241 -4.72 5.50 -12.77
C ASP A 241 -4.88 4.39 -13.83
N PRO A 242 -3.81 3.87 -14.45
CA PRO A 242 -3.95 2.78 -15.43
C PRO A 242 -4.56 1.52 -14.82
N LEU A 243 -4.28 1.23 -13.54
CA LEU A 243 -4.90 0.13 -12.82
C LEU A 243 -6.21 0.50 -12.14
N GLN A 244 -6.76 1.70 -12.31
CA GLN A 244 -8.03 2.12 -11.71
C GLN A 244 -8.06 1.96 -10.17
N MET A 245 -6.94 2.28 -9.51
CA MET A 245 -6.77 2.24 -8.06
C MET A 245 -7.14 3.60 -7.44
N HIS A 246 -8.43 3.96 -7.52
CA HIS A 246 -8.93 5.31 -7.23
C HIS A 246 -8.92 5.72 -5.75
N ASP A 247 -8.72 4.77 -4.85
CA ASP A 247 -8.67 4.97 -3.40
C ASP A 247 -7.28 4.68 -2.82
N THR A 248 -6.28 4.59 -3.69
CA THR A 248 -4.88 4.45 -3.30
C THR A 248 -4.17 5.80 -3.39
N SER A 249 -3.59 6.26 -2.29
CA SER A 249 -2.91 7.57 -2.24
C SER A 249 -2.03 7.70 -1.00
N TYR A 250 -1.03 8.59 -1.08
CA TYR A 250 -0.27 9.00 0.11
C TYR A 250 -1.06 9.96 1.01
N ILE A 251 -1.90 10.80 0.40
CA ILE A 251 -2.77 11.75 1.08
C ILE A 251 -4.20 11.39 0.71
N VAL A 252 -4.94 10.82 1.66
CA VAL A 252 -6.36 10.50 1.45
C VAL A 252 -7.14 11.82 1.26
N PRO A 253 -7.92 11.96 0.17
CA PRO A 253 -8.75 13.13 -0.06
C PRO A 253 -9.69 13.42 1.12
N LYS A 254 -9.93 14.71 1.42
CA LYS A 254 -10.73 15.15 2.58
C LYS A 254 -12.12 14.53 2.62
N ASP A 255 -12.74 14.37 1.45
CA ASP A 255 -14.07 13.79 1.24
C ASP A 255 -14.11 12.25 1.35
N LYS A 256 -12.95 11.59 1.52
CA LYS A 256 -12.83 10.14 1.71
C LYS A 256 -12.31 9.75 3.10
N VAL A 257 -12.02 10.73 3.97
CA VAL A 257 -11.48 10.47 5.32
C VAL A 257 -12.44 9.67 6.18
N ASP A 258 -13.74 9.85 5.98
CA ASP A 258 -14.78 9.07 6.63
C ASP A 258 -14.68 7.58 6.29
N ARG A 259 -14.08 7.18 5.16
CA ARG A 259 -13.84 5.77 4.79
C ARG A 259 -12.58 5.17 5.42
N VAL A 260 -11.73 5.97 6.07
CA VAL A 260 -10.46 5.49 6.65
C VAL A 260 -10.70 4.70 7.94
N ALA A 261 -10.07 3.54 8.04
CA ALA A 261 -10.08 2.70 9.24
C ALA A 261 -9.19 3.28 10.35
N ALA A 262 -9.69 3.21 11.59
CA ALA A 262 -8.90 3.50 12.77
C ALA A 262 -7.77 2.48 12.92
N VAL A 263 -6.62 2.92 13.41
CA VAL A 263 -5.47 2.04 13.67
C VAL A 263 -5.47 1.67 15.14
N TYR A 264 -5.43 0.37 15.38
CA TYR A 264 -5.32 -0.22 16.70
C TYR A 264 -3.96 -0.87 16.90
N SER A 265 -3.50 -0.94 18.13
CA SER A 265 -2.28 -1.66 18.51
C SER A 265 -2.59 -2.70 19.58
N PRO A 266 -1.93 -3.87 19.55
CA PRO A 266 -2.05 -4.85 20.61
C PRO A 266 -1.47 -4.29 21.92
N SER A 267 -2.16 -4.56 23.02
CA SER A 267 -1.83 -4.13 24.38
C SER A 267 -1.98 -5.28 25.37
N GLY A 268 -1.11 -5.28 26.38
CA GLY A 268 -1.14 -6.24 27.47
C GLY A 268 -0.80 -7.69 27.08
N PRO A 269 -0.78 -8.62 28.05
CA PRO A 269 -0.40 -10.02 27.83
C PRO A 269 -1.39 -10.79 26.94
N ASN A 270 -2.63 -10.32 26.82
CA ASN A 270 -3.68 -10.95 26.02
C ASN A 270 -3.75 -10.41 24.58
N GLN A 271 -2.87 -9.47 24.21
CA GLN A 271 -2.84 -8.83 22.88
C GLN A 271 -4.20 -8.22 22.47
N THR A 272 -4.95 -7.71 23.45
CA THR A 272 -6.19 -6.98 23.17
C THR A 272 -5.87 -5.64 22.53
N ILE A 273 -6.76 -5.14 21.68
CA ILE A 273 -6.51 -3.89 20.97
C ILE A 273 -6.84 -2.64 21.79
N GLU A 274 -6.00 -1.63 21.62
CA GLU A 274 -6.23 -0.24 22.03
C GLU A 274 -6.12 0.70 20.82
N LEU A 275 -6.91 1.77 20.82
CA LEU A 275 -6.85 2.78 19.76
C LEU A 275 -5.47 3.44 19.77
N SER A 276 -4.73 3.26 18.69
CA SER A 276 -3.46 3.95 18.45
C SER A 276 -3.68 5.25 17.68
N ARG A 277 -4.64 5.25 16.75
CA ARG A 277 -4.86 6.38 15.84
C ARG A 277 -6.29 6.42 15.32
N ALA A 278 -6.98 7.52 15.59
CA ALA A 278 -8.26 7.80 14.95
C ALA A 278 -8.06 8.18 13.47
N PRO A 279 -9.08 7.96 12.61
CA PRO A 279 -9.10 8.50 11.26
C PRO A 279 -9.16 10.04 11.31
N GLU A 280 -8.26 10.69 10.58
CA GLU A 280 -8.27 12.14 10.41
C GLU A 280 -7.59 12.51 9.09
N TYR A 281 -7.93 13.69 8.56
CA TYR A 281 -7.21 14.24 7.41
C TYR A 281 -5.78 14.59 7.81
N ARG A 282 -4.82 14.18 6.98
CA ARG A 282 -3.39 14.46 7.20
C ARG A 282 -2.71 14.83 5.90
N GLU A 283 -1.96 15.92 5.94
CA GLU A 283 -1.04 16.29 4.88
C GLU A 283 0.36 15.76 5.20
N THR A 284 1.15 15.51 4.17
CA THR A 284 2.56 15.13 4.29
C THR A 284 3.32 15.62 3.07
N THR A 285 4.56 16.03 3.28
CA THR A 285 5.54 16.32 2.22
C THR A 285 6.57 15.21 2.07
N TYR A 286 6.39 14.10 2.80
CA TYR A 286 7.31 12.98 2.80
C TYR A 286 6.59 11.75 2.30
N PHE A 287 6.98 11.35 1.09
CA PHE A 287 6.44 10.22 0.34
C PHE A 287 7.46 9.08 0.34
N GLY A 288 7.47 8.27 1.41
CA GLY A 288 8.44 7.20 1.61
C GLY A 288 8.09 5.94 0.82
N GLY A 289 9.10 5.17 0.41
CA GLY A 289 8.91 3.86 -0.20
C GLY A 289 8.72 2.74 0.81
N VAL A 290 9.20 2.92 2.05
CA VAL A 290 8.99 1.97 3.15
C VAL A 290 7.50 1.88 3.51
N ALA A 291 6.83 3.02 3.60
CA ALA A 291 5.42 3.16 3.97
C ALA A 291 4.90 4.54 3.60
N GLY A 292 3.58 4.64 3.40
CA GLY A 292 2.88 5.93 3.32
C GLY A 292 1.58 5.86 2.55
N LEU A 293 1.43 4.88 1.66
CA LEU A 293 0.16 4.69 0.95
C LEU A 293 -0.93 4.23 1.90
N SER A 294 -2.13 4.72 1.61
CA SER A 294 -3.40 4.13 1.99
C SER A 294 -4.03 3.49 0.76
N SER A 295 -4.86 2.47 0.94
CA SER A 295 -5.51 1.72 -0.15
C SER A 295 -6.77 1.03 0.35
N THR A 296 -7.60 0.55 -0.57
CA THR A 296 -8.70 -0.39 -0.29
C THR A 296 -8.28 -1.82 -0.60
N VAL A 297 -9.07 -2.80 -0.18
CA VAL A 297 -8.89 -4.21 -0.58
C VAL A 297 -9.02 -4.37 -2.09
N SER A 298 -9.91 -3.57 -2.69
CA SER A 298 -10.25 -3.56 -4.11
C SER A 298 -9.08 -3.12 -4.97
N ASP A 299 -8.50 -1.96 -4.65
CA ASP A 299 -7.35 -1.41 -5.35
C ASP A 299 -6.14 -2.33 -5.23
N TYR A 300 -5.86 -2.81 -4.02
CA TYR A 300 -4.70 -3.66 -3.79
C TYR A 300 -4.85 -5.04 -4.46
N TRP A 301 -6.08 -5.54 -4.61
CA TRP A 301 -6.35 -6.72 -5.43
C TRP A 301 -6.02 -6.46 -6.90
N ARG A 302 -6.37 -5.30 -7.47
CA ARG A 302 -6.04 -4.95 -8.87
C ARG A 302 -4.53 -4.94 -9.09
N PHE A 303 -3.77 -4.31 -8.20
CA PHE A 303 -2.30 -4.37 -8.23
C PHE A 303 -1.77 -5.81 -8.12
N SER A 304 -2.27 -6.60 -7.17
CA SER A 304 -1.83 -7.99 -6.96
C SER A 304 -2.16 -8.89 -8.15
N GLN A 305 -3.33 -8.70 -8.76
CA GLN A 305 -3.78 -9.46 -9.92
C GLN A 305 -2.98 -9.09 -11.18
N MET A 306 -2.62 -7.81 -11.36
CA MET A 306 -1.70 -7.37 -12.43
C MET A 306 -0.36 -8.10 -12.33
N LEU A 307 0.23 -8.19 -11.13
CA LEU A 307 1.46 -8.97 -10.91
C LEU A 307 1.26 -10.45 -11.23
N LEU A 308 0.18 -11.07 -10.73
CA LEU A 308 -0.13 -12.49 -10.95
C LEU A 308 -0.33 -12.83 -12.45
N ASN A 309 -0.85 -11.88 -13.22
CA ASN A 309 -1.05 -12.00 -14.67
C ASN A 309 0.23 -11.77 -15.49
N GLY A 310 1.39 -11.60 -14.86
CA GLY A 310 2.64 -11.32 -15.57
C GLY A 310 2.72 -9.89 -16.08
N GLY A 311 2.20 -8.93 -15.32
CA GLY A 311 2.41 -7.50 -15.53
C GLY A 311 1.27 -6.79 -16.28
N GLU A 312 0.10 -7.43 -16.41
CA GLU A 312 -1.04 -6.90 -17.17
C GLU A 312 -2.38 -7.14 -16.45
N LEU A 313 -3.27 -6.15 -16.48
CA LEU A 313 -4.66 -6.29 -16.05
C LEU A 313 -5.58 -5.44 -16.93
N ASP A 314 -6.73 -5.98 -17.33
CA ASP A 314 -7.74 -5.27 -18.13
C ASP A 314 -7.19 -4.61 -19.41
N GLY A 315 -6.21 -5.26 -20.05
CA GLY A 315 -5.53 -4.76 -21.27
C GLY A 315 -4.46 -3.69 -21.00
N VAL A 316 -4.24 -3.30 -19.75
CA VAL A 316 -3.18 -2.38 -19.33
C VAL A 316 -1.97 -3.18 -18.87
N ARG A 317 -0.85 -3.02 -19.56
CA ARG A 317 0.43 -3.64 -19.22
C ARG A 317 1.37 -2.63 -18.58
N LEU A 318 1.80 -2.91 -17.35
CA LEU A 318 2.81 -2.08 -16.65
C LEU A 318 4.22 -2.64 -16.79
N LEU A 319 4.36 -3.97 -16.83
CA LEU A 319 5.65 -4.65 -16.97
C LEU A 319 5.54 -5.84 -17.91
N SER A 320 6.63 -6.24 -18.54
CA SER A 320 6.68 -7.51 -19.27
C SER A 320 6.66 -8.72 -18.31
N PRO A 321 6.19 -9.89 -18.76
CA PRO A 321 6.21 -11.10 -17.93
C PRO A 321 7.64 -11.51 -17.53
N LYS A 322 8.65 -11.15 -18.33
CA LYS A 322 10.06 -11.42 -18.01
C LYS A 322 10.53 -10.60 -16.82
N THR A 323 10.13 -9.34 -16.74
CA THR A 323 10.46 -8.48 -15.59
C THR A 323 9.71 -8.89 -14.34
N ILE A 324 8.46 -9.34 -14.46
CA ILE A 324 7.75 -9.94 -13.33
C ILE A 324 8.49 -11.19 -12.82
N ASN A 325 8.87 -12.11 -13.71
CA ASN A 325 9.63 -13.30 -13.33
C ASN A 325 10.98 -12.95 -12.68
N LEU A 326 11.64 -11.91 -13.18
CA LEU A 326 12.84 -11.37 -12.55
C LEU A 326 12.53 -10.88 -11.13
N MET A 327 11.50 -10.06 -10.92
CA MET A 327 11.14 -9.50 -9.61
C MET A 327 10.81 -10.56 -8.56
N ILE A 328 10.12 -11.65 -8.95
CA ILE A 328 9.69 -12.71 -8.02
C ILE A 328 10.72 -13.84 -7.86
N SER A 329 11.86 -13.74 -8.54
CA SER A 329 12.99 -14.66 -8.31
C SER A 329 13.67 -14.36 -6.98
N ASN A 330 14.40 -15.33 -6.44
CA ASN A 330 15.20 -15.11 -5.23
C ASN A 330 16.40 -14.18 -5.52
N HIS A 331 16.54 -13.11 -4.72
CA HIS A 331 17.61 -12.11 -4.84
C HIS A 331 18.37 -11.86 -3.52
N SER A 332 18.08 -12.61 -2.47
CA SER A 332 18.56 -12.36 -1.11
C SER A 332 19.51 -13.42 -0.55
N GLY A 333 20.01 -14.34 -1.38
CA GLY A 333 20.82 -15.49 -0.96
C GLY A 333 20.05 -16.81 -1.09
N ASP A 334 20.65 -17.94 -0.70
CA ASP A 334 20.04 -19.28 -0.79
C ASP A 334 18.95 -19.55 0.26
#